data_AF-A0A7X8GW13-F1
#
_entry.id   AF-A0A7X8GW13-F1
#
_cell.length_a   1.000
_cell.length_b   1.000
_cell.length_c   1.000
_cell.angle_alpha   90.00
_cell.angle_beta   90.00
_cell.angle_gamma   90.00
#
_symmetry.space_group_name_H-M   'P 1'
#
loop_
_entity.id
_entity.type
_entity.pdbx_description
1 polymer ?
#
loop_
_entity_poly.entity_id
_entity_poly.type
_entity_poly.pdbx_seq_one_letter_code
_entity_poly.pdbx_strand_id
1 'polypeptide(L)' 'MQRIKKDDFFQISEEGGVLPLEMPLKSQKKDQGLTIGIPRESIMDEKRIPLTPQGVKMLTANGFKIMIEQNAGHSSHFS' A
#
# COMPACT_ATOMS: atom_id res chain seq x y z
N MET A 1 40.83 -34.54 -4.44
CA MET A 1 39.87 -33.44 -4.30
C MET A 1 40.03 -32.87 -2.90
N GLN A 2 40.78 -31.78 -2.74
CA GLN A 2 41.18 -31.28 -1.42
C GLN A 2 40.04 -30.51 -0.76
N ARG A 3 39.83 -30.77 0.54
CA ARG A 3 38.77 -30.20 1.37
C ARG A 3 39.28 -28.86 1.90
N ILE A 4 38.77 -27.76 1.36
CA ILE A 4 39.13 -26.40 1.78
C ILE A 4 38.76 -26.25 3.26
N LYS A 5 39.73 -25.83 4.09
CA LYS A 5 39.52 -25.63 5.52
C LYS A 5 38.70 -24.35 5.73
N LYS A 6 37.88 -24.32 6.79
CA LYS A 6 37.01 -23.17 7.09
C LYS A 6 37.83 -21.86 7.22
N ASP A 7 39.06 -21.97 7.69
CA ASP A 7 39.94 -20.81 7.93
C ASP A 7 40.38 -20.13 6.62
N ASP A 8 40.63 -20.90 5.55
CA ASP A 8 40.99 -20.36 4.22
C ASP A 8 39.83 -19.59 3.57
N PHE A 9 38.59 -19.92 3.92
CA PHE A 9 37.39 -19.24 3.42
C PHE A 9 37.24 -17.82 3.99
N PHE A 10 37.60 -17.63 5.27
CA PHE A 10 37.55 -16.31 5.91
C PHE A 10 38.68 -15.39 5.43
N GLN A 11 39.85 -15.95 5.12
CA GLN A 11 41.00 -15.15 4.71
C GLN A 11 40.83 -14.53 3.30
N ILE A 12 40.11 -15.20 2.40
CA ILE A 12 39.72 -14.64 1.08
C ILE A 12 38.72 -13.48 1.22
N SER A 13 37.97 -13.43 2.32
CA SER A 13 36.99 -12.38 2.56
C SER A 13 37.64 -11.05 2.99
N GLU A 14 38.81 -11.10 3.65
CA GLU A 14 39.52 -9.91 4.14
C GLU A 14 40.20 -9.09 3.03
N GLU A 15 40.68 -9.72 1.95
CA GLU A 15 41.40 -9.02 0.87
C GLU A 15 40.48 -8.43 -0.23
N GLY A 16 39.17 -8.70 -0.22
CA GLY A 16 38.31 -8.14 -1.27
C GLY A 16 36.83 -8.51 -1.28
N GLY A 17 36.23 -8.91 -0.15
CA GLY A 17 34.84 -9.37 -0.17
C GLY A 17 34.09 -9.03 1.10
N VAL A 18 33.42 -7.87 1.12
CA VAL A 18 32.41 -7.57 2.13
C VAL A 18 31.38 -8.71 2.10
N LEU A 19 31.27 -9.49 3.17
CA LEU A 19 30.22 -10.50 3.30
C LEU A 19 28.87 -9.77 3.35
N PRO A 20 27.99 -9.91 2.34
CA PRO A 20 26.71 -9.22 2.37
C PRO A 20 25.85 -9.86 3.46
N LEU A 21 25.69 -9.13 4.57
CA LEU A 21 24.72 -9.49 5.59
C LEU A 21 23.32 -9.21 5.06
N GLU A 22 22.40 -10.12 5.34
CA GLU A 22 20.99 -9.95 5.00
C GLU A 22 20.42 -8.72 5.71
N MET A 23 20.07 -7.70 4.93
CA MET A 23 19.38 -6.52 5.44
C MET A 23 17.88 -6.82 5.49
N PRO A 24 17.18 -6.53 6.61
CA PRO A 24 15.73 -6.58 6.61
C PRO A 24 15.21 -5.59 5.59
N LEU A 25 14.33 -6.05 4.68
CA LEU A 25 13.70 -5.18 3.69
C LEU A 25 13.02 -4.03 4.43
N LYS A 26 13.43 -2.79 4.12
CA LYS A 26 12.80 -1.59 4.67
C LYS A 26 11.37 -1.53 4.15
N SER A 27 10.44 -2.17 4.86
CA SER A 27 9.02 -1.96 4.64
C SER A 27 8.78 -0.51 5.02
N GLN A 28 8.69 0.35 4.02
CA GLN A 28 8.09 1.64 4.22
C GLN A 28 6.65 1.31 4.65
N LYS A 29 6.37 1.34 5.96
CA LYS A 29 4.99 1.53 6.44
C LYS A 29 4.61 2.97 6.09
N LYS A 30 4.48 3.18 4.80
CA LYS A 30 3.97 4.39 4.21
C LYS A 30 2.47 4.17 4.22
N ASP A 31 1.89 4.38 5.39
CA ASP A 31 0.52 4.84 5.50
C ASP A 31 0.51 6.27 4.92
N GLN A 32 0.83 6.39 3.62
CA GLN A 32 0.67 7.65 2.92
C GLN A 32 -0.82 7.85 2.92
N GLY A 33 -1.31 8.86 3.64
CA GLY A 33 -2.71 9.20 3.79
C GLY A 33 -3.39 9.34 2.43
N LEU A 34 -3.80 8.21 1.87
CA LEU A 34 -4.36 8.12 0.55
C LEU A 34 -5.75 8.73 0.66
N THR A 35 -5.94 9.80 -0.11
CA THR A 35 -7.21 10.48 -0.18
C THR A 35 -7.97 9.99 -1.41
N ILE A 36 -9.17 9.46 -1.19
CA ILE A 36 -10.06 8.94 -2.24
C ILE A 36 -11.17 9.96 -2.46
N GLY A 37 -11.31 10.45 -3.69
CA GLY A 37 -12.40 11.32 -4.11
C GLY A 37 -13.52 10.51 -4.78
N ILE A 38 -14.76 10.75 -4.38
CA ILE A 38 -15.97 10.20 -5.00
C ILE A 38 -16.72 11.36 -5.67
N PRO A 39 -16.59 11.53 -6.99
CA PRO A 39 -17.35 12.55 -7.72
C PRO A 39 -18.81 12.14 -7.89
N ARG A 40 -19.66 13.11 -8.23
CA ARG A 40 -21.01 12.86 -8.69
C ARG A 40 -20.98 12.33 -10.13
N GLU A 41 -21.85 11.38 -10.42
CA GLU A 41 -22.01 10.86 -11.78
C GLU A 41 -22.51 11.93 -12.75
N SER A 42 -21.94 11.94 -13.95
CA SER A 42 -22.24 12.92 -15.00
C SER A 42 -23.26 12.42 -16.03
N ILE A 43 -23.50 11.11 -16.07
CA ILE A 43 -24.38 10.45 -17.04
C ILE A 43 -25.83 10.50 -16.54
N MET A 44 -26.78 10.93 -17.38
CA MET A 44 -28.18 11.19 -16.99
C MET A 44 -28.92 9.99 -16.38
N ASP A 45 -28.62 8.77 -16.81
CA ASP A 45 -29.28 7.55 -16.34
C ASP A 45 -28.41 6.69 -15.42
N GLU A 46 -27.20 7.15 -15.09
CA GLU A 46 -26.34 6.46 -14.12
C GLU A 46 -26.72 6.89 -12.70
N LYS A 47 -27.17 5.92 -11.91
CA LYS A 47 -27.65 6.14 -10.54
C LYS A 47 -26.79 5.45 -9.49
N ARG A 48 -25.74 4.74 -9.89
CA ARG A 48 -24.84 4.05 -8.95
C ARG A 48 -23.87 5.04 -8.32
N ILE A 49 -23.29 4.62 -7.20
CA ILE A 49 -22.16 5.28 -6.56
C ILE A 49 -21.09 4.21 -6.26
N PRO A 50 -19.79 4.50 -6.40
CA PRO A 50 -18.73 3.50 -6.24
C PRO A 50 -18.59 2.95 -4.81
N LEU A 51 -19.05 3.66 -3.78
CA LEU A 51 -18.98 3.21 -2.39
C LEU A 51 -20.30 3.42 -1.67
N THR A 52 -20.73 2.38 -0.94
CA THR A 52 -21.83 2.49 0.01
C THR A 52 -21.35 3.18 1.29
N PRO A 53 -22.27 3.77 2.09
CA PRO A 53 -21.91 4.34 3.40
C PRO A 53 -21.15 3.36 4.31
N GLN A 54 -21.46 2.07 4.23
CA GLN A 54 -20.75 1.01 4.96
C GLN A 54 -19.30 0.86 4.48
N GLY A 55 -19.07 0.87 3.16
CA GLY A 55 -17.73 0.82 2.58
C GLY A 55 -16.90 2.04 2.95
N VAL A 56 -17.49 3.24 2.93
CA VAL A 56 -16.86 4.48 3.39
C VAL A 56 -16.41 4.36 4.85
N LYS A 57 -17.28 3.83 5.72
CA LYS A 57 -16.97 3.62 7.15
C LYS A 57 -15.78 2.68 7.34
N MET A 58 -15.73 1.57 6.60
CA MET A 58 -14.64 0.60 6.68
C MET A 58 -13.30 1.21 6.24
N LEU A 59 -13.30 1.92 5.12
CA LEU A 59 -12.10 2.56 4.58
C LEU A 59 -11.60 3.69 5.51
N THR A 60 -12.51 4.50 6.06
CA THR A 60 -12.15 5.54 7.02
C THR A 60 -11.56 4.93 8.30
N ALA A 61 -12.11 3.82 8.78
CA ALA A 61 -11.58 3.10 9.95
C ALA A 61 -10.17 2.52 9.71
N ASN A 62 -9.82 2.22 8.44
CA ASN A 62 -8.48 1.77 8.05
C ASN A 62 -7.50 2.93 7.80
N GLY A 63 -7.87 4.19 8.07
CA GLY A 63 -6.97 5.35 7.96
C GLY A 63 -7.05 6.09 6.62
N PHE A 64 -7.91 5.67 5.69
CA PHE A 64 -8.10 6.37 4.41
C PHE A 64 -8.94 7.65 4.59
N LYS A 65 -8.57 8.73 3.89
CA LYS A 65 -9.38 9.96 3.86
C LYS A 65 -10.31 9.91 2.65
N ILE A 66 -11.62 10.02 2.87
CA ILE A 66 -12.61 10.01 1.78
C ILE A 66 -13.22 11.39 1.63
N MET A 67 -13.27 11.88 0.40
CA MET A 67 -13.95 13.12 0.01
C MET A 67 -15.08 12.76 -0.94
N ILE A 68 -16.30 13.23 -0.67
CA ILE A 68 -17.49 12.93 -1.46
C ILE A 68 -18.05 14.24 -1.98
N GLU A 69 -18.31 14.32 -3.28
CA GLU A 69 -18.98 15.47 -3.87
C GLU A 69 -20.43 15.58 -3.37
N GLN A 70 -20.90 16.81 -3.19
CA GLN A 70 -22.26 17.04 -2.73
C GLN A 70 -23.28 16.40 -3.69
N ASN A 71 -24.24 15.66 -3.13
CA ASN A 71 -25.29 14.93 -3.85
C ASN A 71 -24.81 13.74 -4.71
N ALA A 72 -23.56 13.28 -4.59
CA ALA A 72 -23.10 12.09 -5.33
C ALA A 72 -23.94 10.85 -5.05
N GLY A 73 -24.45 10.68 -3.81
CA GLY A 73 -25.27 9.54 -3.40
C GLY A 73 -26.78 9.69 -3.56
N HIS A 74 -27.26 10.87 -3.97
CA HIS A 74 -28.70 11.20 -3.95
C HIS A 74 -29.50 10.27 -4.87
N SER A 75 -28.99 10.04 -6.09
CA SER A 75 -29.60 9.13 -7.07
C SER A 75 -29.60 7.66 -6.62
N SER A 76 -28.70 7.29 -5.70
CA SER A 76 -28.57 5.96 -5.12
C SER A 76 -29.32 5.80 -3.79
N HIS A 77 -30.11 6.79 -3.35
CA HIS A 77 -30.77 6.82 -2.04
C HIS A 77 -29.83 6.83 -0.83
N PHE A 78 -28.64 7.40 -0.97
CA PHE A 78 -27.71 7.64 0.14
C PHE A 78 -27.62 9.13 0.46
N SER A 79 -27.54 9.46 1.75
CA SER A 79 -27.47 10.83 2.30
C SER A 79 -26.32 10.97 3.27
#